data_AF-A0A5C8PFI5-F1
#
_entry.id   AF-A0A5C8PFI5-F1
#
_cell.length_a   1.000
_cell.length_b   1.000
_cell.length_c   1.000
_cell.angle_alpha   90.00
_cell.angle_beta   90.00
_cell.angle_gamma   90.00
#
_symmetry.space_group_name_H-M   'P 1'
#
loop_
_entity.id
_entity.type
_entity.pdbx_description
1 polymer ?
#
loop_
_entity_poly.entity_id
_entity_poly.type
_entity_poly.pdbx_seq_one_letter_code
_entity_poly.pdbx_strand_id
1 'polypeptide(L)'
;MATREEIIAAIETAKCPSHELDEQVARLLGWTQRRVGQVDAWFDLAGHMHGRPPLFTKSLDDAARLIPVGAYWFVGAGREQPGEPLYGAVIIEPASDREIGGGETDASAASALTIAGLRAQCPATTQH
;
A
#
# COMPACT_ATOMS: atom_id res chain seq x y z
N MET A 1 2.27 9.06 -15.03
CA MET A 1 2.10 8.54 -13.66
C MET A 1 2.59 7.12 -13.66
N ALA A 2 3.30 6.70 -12.61
CA ALA A 2 3.70 5.31 -12.46
C ALA A 2 2.44 4.42 -12.38
N THR A 3 2.50 3.25 -12.99
CA THR A 3 1.49 2.21 -12.90
C THR A 3 1.51 1.59 -11.50
N ARG A 4 0.43 0.89 -11.14
CA ARG A 4 0.34 0.15 -9.87
C ARG A 4 1.52 -0.82 -9.69
N GLU A 5 1.87 -1.57 -10.74
CA GLU A 5 2.96 -2.55 -10.68
C GLU A 5 4.34 -1.90 -10.54
N GLU A 6 4.58 -0.77 -11.21
CA GLU A 6 5.81 0.01 -11.02
C GLU A 6 5.94 0.52 -9.58
N ILE A 7 4.83 0.97 -8.98
CA ILE A 7 4.82 1.41 -7.58
C ILE A 7 5.08 0.23 -6.64
N ILE A 8 4.43 -0.92 -6.85
CA ILE A 8 4.67 -2.13 -6.06
C ILE A 8 6.15 -2.52 -6.10
N ALA A 9 6.73 -2.65 -7.30
CA ALA A 9 8.13 -3.02 -7.46
C ALA A 9 9.09 -2.03 -6.77
N ALA A 10 8.75 -0.74 -6.78
CA ALA A 10 9.52 0.28 -6.08
C ALA A 10 9.43 0.14 -4.56
N ILE A 11 8.27 -0.22 -4.00
CA ILE A 11 8.11 -0.46 -2.55
C ILE A 11 8.82 -1.76 -2.12
N GLU A 12 8.77 -2.81 -2.95
CA GLU A 12 9.46 -4.09 -2.68
C GLU A 12 10.98 -3.90 -2.56
N THR A 13 11.56 -3.05 -3.39
CA THR A 13 13.00 -2.79 -3.42
C THR A 13 13.46 -1.69 -2.46
N ALA A 14 12.53 -0.93 -1.87
CA ALA A 14 12.85 0.13 -0.92
C ALA A 14 13.49 -0.43 0.36
N LYS A 15 14.41 0.37 0.95
CA LYS A 15 15.10 0.01 2.21
C LYS A 15 14.55 0.75 3.43
N CYS A 16 13.65 1.70 3.22
CA CYS A 16 12.96 2.44 4.27
C CYS A 16 11.63 2.99 3.74
N PRO A 17 10.72 3.42 4.63
CA PRO A 17 9.52 4.16 4.23
C PRO A 17 9.86 5.40 3.40
N SER A 18 9.02 5.72 2.41
CA SER A 18 9.28 6.78 1.44
C SER A 18 8.05 7.65 1.21
N HIS A 19 8.20 8.95 1.47
CA HIS A 19 7.17 9.94 1.18
C HIS A 19 6.85 10.02 -0.32
N GLU A 20 7.86 9.86 -1.18
CA GLU A 20 7.64 9.86 -2.63
C GLU A 20 6.77 8.67 -3.06
N LEU A 21 7.00 7.49 -2.49
CA LEU A 21 6.16 6.32 -2.76
C LEU A 21 4.75 6.51 -2.20
N ASP A 22 4.61 7.12 -1.01
CA ASP A 22 3.31 7.48 -0.44
C ASP A 22 2.52 8.42 -1.36
N GLU A 23 3.18 9.43 -1.95
CA GLU A 23 2.57 10.31 -2.93
C GLU A 23 2.12 9.57 -4.20
N GLN A 24 2.95 8.65 -4.70
CA GLN A 24 2.62 7.86 -5.89
C GLN A 24 1.40 6.96 -5.62
N VAL A 25 1.34 6.31 -4.46
CA VAL A 25 0.17 5.52 -4.01
C VAL A 25 -1.06 6.43 -3.88
N ALA A 26 -0.94 7.60 -3.26
CA ALA A 26 -2.06 8.52 -3.12
C ALA A 26 -2.61 8.96 -4.49
N ARG A 27 -1.74 9.32 -5.43
CA ARG A 27 -2.14 9.69 -6.80
C ARG A 27 -2.81 8.51 -7.53
N LEU A 28 -2.28 7.29 -7.37
CA LEU A 28 -2.88 6.07 -7.92
C LEU A 28 -4.32 5.88 -7.43
N LEU A 29 -4.60 6.23 -6.16
CA LEU A 29 -5.93 6.13 -5.56
C LEU A 29 -6.84 7.31 -5.93
N GLY A 30 -6.37 8.28 -6.71
CA GLY A 30 -7.16 9.43 -7.15
C GLY A 30 -7.04 10.67 -6.27
N TRP A 31 -6.11 10.70 -5.30
CA TRP A 31 -5.79 11.94 -4.60
C TRP A 31 -5.14 12.93 -5.55
N THR A 32 -5.43 14.21 -5.34
CA THR A 32 -4.87 15.28 -6.17
C THR A 32 -4.07 16.27 -5.32
N GLN A 33 -3.02 16.82 -5.91
CA GLN A 33 -2.24 17.89 -5.30
C GLN A 33 -2.49 19.17 -6.10
N ARG A 34 -2.82 20.25 -5.41
CA ARG A 34 -2.97 21.58 -6.02
C ARG A 34 -2.47 22.67 -5.07
N ARG A 35 -2.04 23.77 -5.66
CA ARG A 35 -1.61 24.94 -4.91
C ARG A 35 -2.82 25.72 -4.40
N VAL A 36 -2.85 26.00 -3.11
CA VAL A 36 -3.87 26.84 -2.45
C VAL A 36 -3.16 28.01 -1.79
N GLY A 37 -3.27 29.19 -2.41
CA GLY A 37 -2.46 30.34 -2.02
C GLY A 37 -0.96 30.05 -2.17
N GLN A 38 -0.24 30.03 -1.06
CA GLN A 38 1.22 29.81 -1.04
C GLN A 38 1.63 28.37 -0.69
N VAL A 39 0.69 27.48 -0.36
CA VAL A 39 0.98 26.09 0.05
C VAL A 39 0.52 25.09 -0.99
N ASP A 40 1.26 23.98 -1.12
CA ASP A 40 0.79 22.81 -1.84
C ASP A 40 -0.06 21.96 -0.90
N ALA A 41 -1.30 21.70 -1.29
CA ALA A 41 -2.26 20.96 -0.50
C ALA A 41 -2.74 19.71 -1.26
N TRP A 42 -3.04 18.67 -0.49
CA TRP A 42 -3.55 17.41 -0.97
C TRP A 42 -5.06 17.33 -0.78
N PHE A 43 -5.75 16.72 -1.73
CA PHE A 43 -7.20 16.57 -1.72
C PHE A 43 -7.55 15.10 -1.89
N ASP A 44 -8.35 14.59 -0.96
CA ASP A 44 -8.93 13.26 -1.06
C ASP A 44 -10.07 13.21 -2.10
N LEU A 45 -10.64 12.03 -2.32
CA LEU A 45 -11.70 11.82 -3.30
C LEU A 45 -13.02 12.54 -2.93
N ALA A 46 -13.21 12.86 -1.65
CA ALA A 46 -14.33 13.66 -1.18
C ALA A 46 -14.07 15.18 -1.32
N GLY A 47 -12.86 15.57 -1.72
CA GLY A 47 -12.45 16.96 -1.89
C GLY A 47 -12.02 17.65 -0.60
N HIS A 48 -11.80 16.93 0.50
CA HIS A 48 -11.28 17.53 1.73
C HIS A 48 -9.79 17.84 1.59
N MET A 49 -9.39 18.99 2.16
CA MET A 49 -8.01 19.47 2.12
C MET A 49 -7.18 18.86 3.24
N HIS A 50 -5.99 18.36 2.88
CA HIS A 50 -5.00 17.80 3.78
C HIS A 50 -3.64 18.46 3.53
N GLY A 51 -2.82 18.58 4.57
CA GLY A 51 -1.45 19.10 4.45
C GLY A 51 -0.48 18.13 3.76
N ARG A 52 -0.84 16.85 3.66
CA ARG A 52 -0.03 15.77 3.07
C ARG A 52 -0.93 14.60 2.64
N PRO A 53 -0.46 13.67 1.79
CA PRO A 53 -1.19 12.43 1.55
C PRO A 53 -1.04 11.46 2.75
N PRO A 54 -1.79 10.34 2.75
CA PRO A 54 -1.60 9.27 3.73
C PRO A 54 -0.19 8.66 3.66
N LEU A 55 0.34 8.20 4.78
CA LEU A 55 1.71 7.66 4.89
C LEU A 55 1.73 6.14 4.76
N PHE A 56 1.36 5.63 3.59
CA PHE A 56 1.17 4.19 3.34
C PHE A 56 2.39 3.33 3.72
N THR A 57 3.60 3.74 3.39
CA THR A 57 4.84 2.99 3.65
C THR A 57 5.33 3.09 5.10
N LYS A 58 4.73 3.95 5.94
CA LYS A 58 5.18 4.20 7.32
C LYS A 58 4.12 3.91 8.39
N SER A 59 2.84 4.05 8.06
CA SER A 59 1.72 3.94 8.99
C SER A 59 0.86 2.74 8.66
N LEU A 60 0.73 1.79 9.59
CA LEU A 60 -0.16 0.63 9.44
C LEU A 60 -1.61 1.08 9.26
N ASP A 61 -2.05 2.14 9.95
CA ASP A 61 -3.41 2.66 9.85
C ASP A 61 -3.72 3.25 8.47
N ASP A 62 -2.73 3.89 7.83
CA ASP A 62 -2.91 4.41 6.47
C ASP A 62 -2.82 3.29 5.43
N ALA A 63 -1.88 2.33 5.61
CA ALA A 63 -1.79 1.12 4.77
C ALA A 63 -3.08 0.29 4.83
N ALA A 64 -3.69 0.16 6.01
CA ALA A 64 -4.92 -0.59 6.23
C ALA A 64 -6.13 -0.04 5.45
N ARG A 65 -6.06 1.21 4.96
CA ARG A 65 -7.11 1.79 4.10
C ARG A 65 -7.16 1.17 2.70
N LEU A 66 -6.11 0.44 2.31
CA LEU A 66 -6.02 -0.26 1.03
C LEU A 66 -6.70 -1.63 1.08
N ILE A 67 -7.03 -2.12 2.27
CA ILE A 67 -7.62 -3.44 2.47
C ILE A 67 -9.08 -3.41 2.03
N PRO A 68 -9.51 -4.34 1.17
CA PRO A 68 -10.91 -4.45 0.79
C PRO A 68 -11.83 -4.60 2.01
N VAL A 69 -12.99 -3.95 1.97
CA VAL A 69 -13.97 -4.03 3.05
C VAL A 69 -14.37 -5.48 3.28
N GLY A 70 -14.32 -5.91 4.54
CA GLY A 70 -14.65 -7.27 4.95
C GLY A 70 -13.47 -8.24 4.95
N ALA A 71 -12.36 -7.95 4.25
CA ALA A 71 -11.16 -8.78 4.34
C ALA A 71 -10.46 -8.65 5.70
N TYR A 72 -9.69 -9.67 6.06
CA TYR A 72 -8.73 -9.61 7.16
C TYR A 72 -7.31 -9.81 6.63
N TRP A 73 -6.33 -9.50 7.45
CA TRP A 73 -4.93 -9.48 7.05
C TRP A 73 -4.03 -9.91 8.20
N PHE A 74 -2.87 -10.44 7.82
CA PHE A 74 -1.76 -10.71 8.73
C PHE A 74 -0.58 -9.83 8.32
N VAL A 75 0.13 -9.28 9.29
CA VAL A 75 1.44 -8.64 9.08
C VAL A 75 2.42 -9.18 10.10
N GLY A 76 3.64 -9.41 9.67
CA GLY A 76 4.69 -9.96 10.52
C GLY A 76 6.06 -9.42 10.16
N ALA A 77 6.97 -9.59 11.10
CA ALA A 77 8.41 -9.41 10.88
C ALA A 77 9.11 -10.72 11.25
N GLY A 78 9.95 -11.22 10.37
CA GLY A 78 10.64 -12.48 10.53
C GLY A 78 11.17 -12.99 9.20
N ARG A 79 12.14 -13.90 9.27
CA ARG A 79 12.69 -14.62 8.12
C ARG A 79 13.04 -16.03 8.55
N GLU A 80 12.77 -16.99 7.68
CA GLU A 80 13.19 -18.37 7.87
C GLU A 80 14.58 -18.60 7.28
N GLN A 81 14.90 -17.88 6.19
CA GLN A 81 16.16 -18.01 5.47
C GLN A 81 16.94 -16.68 5.40
N PRO A 82 18.29 -16.75 5.33
CA PRO A 82 19.10 -15.58 5.01
C PRO A 82 18.75 -15.05 3.60
N GLY A 83 18.39 -13.78 3.50
CA GLY A 83 18.11 -13.09 2.23
C GLY A 83 16.62 -12.85 1.94
N GLU A 84 15.72 -13.44 2.72
CA GLU A 84 14.29 -13.10 2.67
C GLU A 84 14.05 -11.68 3.21
N PRO A 85 13.09 -10.92 2.64
CA PRO A 85 12.68 -9.64 3.18
C PRO A 85 12.22 -9.75 4.64
N LEU A 86 12.57 -8.77 5.48
CA LEU A 86 12.24 -8.83 6.91
C LEU A 86 10.74 -8.79 7.20
N TYR A 87 9.95 -8.09 6.38
CA TYR A 87 8.52 -7.89 6.62
C TYR A 87 7.67 -8.56 5.54
N GLY A 88 6.58 -9.18 5.98
CA GLY A 88 5.58 -9.81 5.12
C GLY A 88 4.16 -9.45 5.54
N ALA A 89 3.26 -9.40 4.58
CA ALA A 89 1.83 -9.21 4.80
C ALA A 89 1.01 -10.03 3.80
N VAL A 90 -0.14 -10.53 4.23
CA VAL A 90 -1.13 -11.20 3.38
C VAL A 90 -2.54 -10.72 3.72
N ILE A 91 -3.40 -10.67 2.70
CA ILE A 91 -4.80 -10.29 2.81
C ILE A 91 -5.65 -11.46 2.37
N ILE A 92 -6.66 -11.79 3.17
CA ILE A 92 -7.51 -12.96 2.98
C ILE A 92 -8.97 -12.53 2.79
N GLU A 93 -9.60 -13.11 1.77
CA GLU A 93 -11.05 -13.02 1.55
C GLU A 93 -11.79 -13.99 2.49
N PRO A 94 -12.69 -13.51 3.38
CA PRO A 94 -13.27 -14.37 4.42
C PRO A 94 -14.20 -15.46 3.90
N ALA A 95 -14.86 -15.22 2.77
CA ALA A 95 -15.83 -16.17 2.22
C ALA A 95 -15.15 -17.45 1.71
N SER A 96 -13.90 -17.33 1.25
CA SER A 96 -13.14 -18.40 0.61
C SER A 96 -11.90 -18.82 1.38
N ASP A 97 -11.52 -18.06 2.42
CA ASP A 97 -10.22 -18.15 3.12
C ASP A 97 -9.03 -18.12 2.15
N ARG A 98 -9.21 -17.46 0.99
CA ARG A 98 -8.20 -17.37 -0.06
C ARG A 98 -7.38 -16.09 0.10
N GLU A 99 -6.07 -16.21 -0.07
CA GLU A 99 -5.20 -15.05 -0.24
C GLU A 99 -5.57 -14.28 -1.52
N ILE A 100 -5.85 -12.99 -1.36
CA ILE A 100 -6.16 -12.07 -2.47
C ILE A 100 -5.08 -11.02 -2.68
N GLY A 101 -4.07 -10.95 -1.81
CA GLY A 101 -2.89 -10.12 -2.00
C GLY A 101 -1.81 -10.42 -0.96
N GLY A 102 -0.57 -10.49 -1.40
CA GLY A 102 0.61 -10.69 -0.55
C GLY A 102 1.67 -9.63 -0.84
N GLY A 103 2.49 -9.29 0.15
CA GLY A 103 3.52 -8.27 0.01
C GLY A 103 4.70 -8.48 0.95
N GLU A 104 5.90 -8.30 0.43
CA GLU A 104 7.15 -8.49 1.17
C GLU A 104 8.13 -7.36 0.87
N THR A 105 8.88 -6.90 1.87
CA THR A 105 9.87 -5.84 1.72
C THR A 105 10.75 -5.71 2.97
N ASP A 106 11.94 -5.14 2.80
CA ASP A 106 12.81 -4.76 3.94
C ASP A 106 12.41 -3.41 4.56
N ALA A 107 11.58 -2.61 3.87
CA ALA A 107 11.35 -1.22 4.25
C ALA A 107 10.61 -1.06 5.59
N SER A 108 9.45 -1.71 5.74
CA SER A 108 8.63 -1.70 6.96
C SER A 108 7.45 -2.67 6.84
N ALA A 109 6.82 -3.01 7.97
CA ALA A 109 5.55 -3.73 8.01
C ALA A 109 4.42 -3.00 7.26
N ALA A 110 4.39 -1.66 7.33
CA ALA A 110 3.39 -0.85 6.62
C ALA A 110 3.60 -0.87 5.10
N SER A 111 4.86 -0.90 4.65
CA SER A 111 5.19 -1.10 3.23
C SER A 111 4.76 -2.47 2.73
N ALA A 112 5.00 -3.54 3.50
CA ALA A 112 4.52 -4.89 3.16
C ALA A 112 2.99 -4.93 3.04
N LEU A 113 2.29 -4.35 4.01
CA LEU A 113 0.82 -4.26 3.99
C LEU A 113 0.30 -3.40 2.84
N THR A 114 1.03 -2.34 2.46
CA THR A 114 0.72 -1.51 1.31
C THR A 114 0.81 -2.30 0.00
N ILE A 115 1.87 -3.08 -0.20
CA ILE A 115 2.02 -3.96 -1.37
C ILE A 115 0.85 -4.95 -1.44
N ALA A 116 0.55 -5.63 -0.34
CA ALA A 116 -0.54 -6.59 -0.26
C ALA A 116 -1.88 -5.92 -0.61
N GLY A 117 -2.16 -4.73 -0.04
CA GLY A 117 -3.37 -3.95 -0.30
C GLY A 117 -3.52 -3.52 -1.75
N LEU A 118 -2.44 -3.08 -2.38
CA LEU A 118 -2.45 -2.73 -3.80
C LEU A 118 -2.73 -3.94 -4.70
N ARG A 119 -2.15 -5.11 -4.39
CA ARG A 119 -2.42 -6.36 -5.12
C ARG A 119 -3.85 -6.84 -4.93
N ALA A 120 -4.40 -6.74 -3.73
CA ALA A 120 -5.78 -7.12 -3.43
C ALA A 120 -6.85 -6.25 -4.12
N GLN A 121 -6.48 -5.06 -4.60
CA GLN A 121 -7.35 -4.21 -5.42
C GLN A 121 -7.37 -4.62 -6.90
N CYS A 122 -6.57 -5.60 -7.31
CA CYS A 122 -6.66 -6.21 -8.61
C CYS A 122 -7.59 -7.43 -8.51
N PRO A 123 -8.69 -7.49 -9.29
CA PRO A 123 -9.50 -8.71 -9.34
C PRO A 123 -8.60 -9.84 -9.85
N ALA A 124 -8.39 -10.88 -9.03
CA ALA A 124 -7.72 -12.09 -9.49
C ALA A 124 -8.45 -12.59 -10.74
N THR A 125 -7.76 -12.63 -11.88
CA THR A 125 -8.25 -13.32 -13.07
C THR A 125 -8.63 -14.73 -12.65
N THR A 126 -9.93 -15.03 -12.69
CA THR A 126 -10.50 -16.35 -12.41
C THR A 126 -9.77 -17.38 -13.26
N GLN A 127 -8.90 -18.20 -12.66
CA GLN A 127 -8.48 -19.44 -13.29
C GLN A 127 -9.60 -20.46 -13.03
N HIS A 128 -10.33 -20.78 -14.10
CA HIS A 128 -11.32 -21.85 -14.17
C HIS A 128 -10.65 -23.21 -14.29
#